data_AF-A0A7S4F543-F1
#
_entry.id   AF-A0A7S4F543-F1
#
_cell.length_a   1.000
_cell.length_b   1.000
_cell.length_c   1.000
_cell.angle_alpha   90.00
_cell.angle_beta   90.00
_cell.angle_gamma   90.00
#
_symmetry.space_group_name_H-M   'P 1'
#
loop_
_entity.id
_entity.type
_entity.pdbx_description
1 polymer ?
#
loop_
_entity_poly.entity_id
_entity_poly.type
_entity_poly.pdbx_seq_one_letter_code
_entity_poly.pdbx_strand_id
1 'polypeptide(L)'
;MLLQASHGRLMPWSAPRTGLQLFALVSGRHSASAMLRQLGQRHARAKWLRRALGASLMCAGVYLSLEWLPSLVAIAPLIGRTVAPLAAAATGVAAVASGLSASTLVIGAAWVRFRPIKGLAMLTLAISAFKVVTSERLHSPAEAKLMPQDSA
;
A
#
# COMPACT_ATOMS: atom_id res chain seq x y z
N MET A 1 -12.00 28.06 2.90
CA MET A 1 -12.04 29.32 2.12
C MET A 1 -10.75 30.20 2.06
N LEU A 2 -9.99 30.29 0.95
CA LEU A 2 -8.74 31.09 0.92
C LEU A 2 -9.20 32.49 0.59
N LEU A 3 -9.58 33.20 1.65
CA LEU A 3 -10.37 34.41 1.52
C LEU A 3 -9.44 35.58 1.59
N GLN A 4 -9.42 36.35 0.51
CA GLN A 4 -8.84 37.66 0.56
C GLN A 4 -9.91 38.58 1.16
N ALA A 5 -9.64 39.09 2.36
CA ALA A 5 -10.47 40.13 2.95
C ALA A 5 -10.25 41.40 2.13
N SER A 6 -11.14 41.64 1.17
CA SER A 6 -11.24 42.91 0.45
C SER A 6 -12.56 43.56 0.84
N HIS A 7 -12.50 44.75 1.44
CA HIS A 7 -13.67 45.59 1.73
C HIS A 7 -14.78 44.88 2.54
N GLY A 8 -14.42 44.15 3.59
CA GLY A 8 -15.38 43.50 4.49
C GLY A 8 -16.10 42.28 3.92
N ARG A 9 -15.73 41.81 2.71
CA ARG A 9 -16.28 40.60 2.11
C ARG A 9 -15.22 39.53 1.94
N LEU A 10 -15.65 38.29 2.14
CA LEU A 10 -14.86 37.10 1.96
C LEU A 10 -15.01 36.61 0.52
N MET A 11 -14.07 36.96 -0.36
CA MET A 11 -14.04 36.49 -1.74
C MET A 11 -13.05 35.34 -1.94
N PRO A 12 -13.36 34.32 -2.76
CA PRO A 12 -12.42 33.25 -3.07
C PRO A 12 -11.19 33.81 -3.78
N TRP A 13 -10.01 33.38 -3.34
CA TRP A 13 -8.78 33.70 -4.03
C TRP A 13 -8.71 32.95 -5.37
N SER A 14 -8.50 33.69 -6.46
CA SER A 14 -8.33 33.16 -7.82
C SER A 14 -6.86 33.22 -8.24
N ALA A 15 -6.37 32.12 -8.79
CA ALA A 15 -5.02 32.07 -9.36
C ALA A 15 -4.94 32.94 -10.65
N PRO A 16 -3.97 33.87 -10.75
CA PRO A 16 -3.90 34.85 -11.85
C PRO A 16 -3.84 34.28 -13.27
N ARG A 17 -3.35 33.03 -13.42
CA ARG A 17 -3.11 32.41 -14.73
C ARG A 17 -4.07 31.27 -15.09
N THR A 18 -4.79 30.71 -14.12
CA THR A 18 -5.57 29.47 -14.32
C THR A 18 -7.05 29.64 -13.98
N GLY A 19 -7.48 30.77 -13.42
CA GLY A 19 -8.88 31.00 -13.01
C GLY A 19 -9.37 30.07 -11.90
N LEU A 20 -8.46 29.31 -11.28
CA LEU A 20 -8.77 28.29 -10.29
C LEU A 20 -9.10 28.96 -8.95
N GLN A 21 -10.33 28.78 -8.49
CA GLN A 21 -10.84 29.38 -7.25
C GLN A 21 -10.53 28.48 -6.05
N LEU A 22 -9.91 29.04 -5.01
CA LEU A 22 -9.57 28.30 -3.80
C LEU A 22 -10.44 28.66 -2.60
N PHE A 23 -11.18 27.67 -2.12
CA PHE A 23 -11.98 27.79 -0.91
C PHE A 23 -11.31 27.07 0.29
N ALA A 24 -10.12 27.51 0.80
CA ALA A 24 -9.47 27.04 2.08
C ALA A 24 -9.15 28.10 3.22
N LEU A 25 -9.76 28.06 4.44
CA LEU A 25 -9.78 29.14 5.46
C LEU A 25 -8.65 28.87 6.44
N VAL A 26 -7.83 29.87 6.72
CA VAL A 26 -6.70 29.76 7.64
C VAL A 26 -6.75 30.97 8.56
N SER A 27 -6.80 30.69 9.86
CA SER A 27 -6.77 31.68 10.92
C SER A 27 -5.38 32.32 11.01
N GLY A 28 -5.33 33.64 11.24
CA GLY A 28 -4.10 34.41 11.39
C GLY A 28 -3.71 35.24 10.15
N ARG A 29 -2.73 36.15 10.33
CA ARG A 29 -2.15 36.92 9.22
C ARG A 29 -1.09 36.08 8.52
N HIS A 30 -1.43 35.54 7.36
CA HIS A 30 -0.51 34.78 6.50
C HIS A 30 -0.47 35.39 5.11
N SER A 31 0.71 35.40 4.49
CA SER A 31 0.80 35.72 3.06
C SER A 31 0.11 34.63 2.23
N ALA A 32 -0.39 34.99 1.04
CA ALA A 32 -1.04 34.04 0.14
C ALA A 32 -0.14 32.83 -0.19
N SER A 33 1.18 33.06 -0.34
CA SER A 33 2.16 32.00 -0.58
C SER A 33 2.35 31.08 0.63
N ALA A 34 2.38 31.62 1.85
CA ALA A 34 2.46 30.84 3.07
C ALA A 34 1.21 29.96 3.26
N MET A 35 0.03 30.51 2.96
CA MET A 35 -1.24 29.79 3.06
C MET A 35 -1.35 28.62 2.09
N LEU A 36 -0.96 28.82 0.82
CA LEU A 36 -0.91 27.77 -0.19
C LEU A 36 0.08 26.66 0.17
N ARG A 37 1.26 27.00 0.69
CA ARG A 37 2.24 26.01 1.17
C ARG A 37 1.67 25.17 2.31
N GLN A 38 1.03 25.80 3.30
CA GLN A 38 0.43 25.11 4.43
C GLN A 38 -0.67 24.14 3.98
N LEU A 39 -1.52 24.56 3.04
CA LEU A 39 -2.57 23.71 2.47
C LEU A 39 -1.98 22.53 1.70
N GLY A 40 -0.97 22.78 0.86
CA GLY A 40 -0.25 21.72 0.15
C GLY A 40 0.32 20.67 1.10
N GLN A 41 0.97 21.11 2.19
CA GLN A 41 1.54 20.19 3.19
C GLN A 41 0.47 19.42 3.98
N ARG A 42 -0.67 20.04 4.33
CA ARG A 42 -1.77 19.35 5.00
C ARG A 42 -2.36 18.26 4.12
N HIS A 43 -2.61 18.54 2.85
CA HIS A 43 -3.14 17.56 1.91
C HIS A 43 -2.12 16.46 1.57
N ALA A 44 -0.82 16.80 1.48
CA ALA A 44 0.24 15.81 1.28
C ALA A 44 0.32 14.84 2.47
N ARG A 45 0.35 15.35 3.71
CA ARG A 45 0.38 14.52 4.92
C ARG A 45 -0.86 13.64 5.05
N ALA A 46 -2.06 14.20 4.89
CA ALA A 46 -3.30 13.44 4.97
C ALA A 46 -3.38 12.34 3.90
N LYS A 47 -2.83 12.58 2.70
CA LYS A 47 -2.74 11.57 1.64
C LYS A 47 -1.84 10.41 2.05
N TRP A 48 -0.62 10.71 2.53
CA TRP A 48 0.32 9.67 2.95
C TRP A 48 -0.17 8.91 4.18
N LEU A 49 -0.79 9.60 5.15
CA LEU A 49 -1.35 8.96 6.34
C LEU A 49 -2.43 7.93 5.98
N ARG A 50 -3.39 8.29 5.11
CA ARG A 50 -4.41 7.34 4.66
C ARG A 50 -3.82 6.15 3.91
N ARG A 51 -2.70 6.35 3.21
CA ARG A 51 -2.02 5.29 2.46
C ARG A 51 -1.23 4.36 3.38
N ALA A 52 -0.53 4.90 4.36
CA ALA A 52 0.12 4.12 5.40
C ALA A 52 -0.92 3.31 6.18
N LEU A 53 -2.01 3.93 6.60
CA LEU A 53 -3.09 3.26 7.33
C LEU A 53 -3.71 2.12 6.51
N GLY A 54 -4.04 2.38 5.24
CA GLY A 54 -4.58 1.34 4.34
C GLY A 54 -3.60 0.18 4.11
N ALA A 55 -2.31 0.48 3.95
CA ALA A 55 -1.27 -0.54 3.82
C ALA A 55 -1.14 -1.39 5.09
N SER A 56 -1.12 -0.75 6.26
CA SER A 56 -1.09 -1.44 7.55
C SER A 56 -2.32 -2.33 7.74
N LEU A 57 -3.52 -1.86 7.37
CA LEU A 57 -4.75 -2.66 7.43
C LEU A 57 -4.69 -3.88 6.52
N MET A 58 -4.14 -3.74 5.31
CA MET A 58 -3.98 -4.88 4.39
C MET A 58 -2.98 -5.91 4.92
N CYS A 59 -1.83 -5.46 5.45
CA CYS A 59 -0.88 -6.38 6.08
C CYS A 59 -1.51 -7.10 7.29
N ALA A 60 -2.25 -6.38 8.13
CA ALA A 60 -2.96 -6.98 9.26
C ALA A 60 -4.03 -7.97 8.82
N GLY A 61 -4.86 -7.62 7.83
CA GLY A 61 -5.92 -8.49 7.31
C GLY A 61 -5.38 -9.78 6.69
N VAL A 62 -4.26 -9.70 5.95
CA VAL A 62 -3.60 -10.89 5.41
C VAL A 62 -2.97 -11.71 6.53
N TYR A 63 -2.32 -11.09 7.51
CA TYR A 63 -1.78 -11.80 8.67
C TYR A 63 -2.85 -12.60 9.43
N LEU A 64 -3.98 -11.96 9.75
CA LEU A 64 -5.16 -12.61 10.35
C LEU A 64 -5.69 -13.76 9.48
N SER A 65 -5.64 -13.61 8.15
CA SER A 65 -6.09 -14.65 7.21
C SER A 65 -5.15 -15.85 7.14
N LEU A 66 -3.87 -15.71 7.50
CA LEU A 66 -2.89 -16.81 7.54
C LEU A 66 -2.63 -17.33 8.96
N GLU A 67 -3.21 -16.72 10.00
CA GLU A 67 -2.97 -17.09 11.40
C GLU A 67 -3.38 -18.54 11.73
N TRP A 68 -4.28 -19.13 10.93
CA TRP A 68 -4.68 -20.53 11.09
C TRP A 68 -3.57 -21.53 10.69
N LEU A 69 -2.62 -21.17 9.81
CA LEU A 69 -1.54 -22.07 9.38
C LEU A 69 -0.58 -22.43 10.53
N PRO A 70 0.01 -21.46 11.26
CA PRO A 70 0.87 -21.73 12.40
C PRO A 70 0.17 -22.53 13.51
N SER A 71 -1.11 -22.23 13.75
CA SER A 71 -1.91 -22.94 14.76
C SER A 71 -2.09 -24.42 14.43
N LEU A 72 -2.18 -24.80 13.15
CA LEU A 72 -2.21 -26.22 12.75
C LEU A 72 -0.88 -26.93 12.97
N VAL A 73 0.24 -26.26 12.70
CA VAL A 73 1.60 -26.82 12.89
C VAL A 73 1.92 -27.01 14.38
N ALA A 74 1.39 -26.14 15.24
CA ALA A 74 1.57 -26.24 16.69
C ALA A 74 0.90 -27.48 17.32
N ILE A 75 -0.10 -28.06 16.65
CA ILE A 75 -0.82 -29.25 17.13
C ILE A 75 0.05 -30.52 16.97
N ALA A 76 1.08 -30.50 16.11
CA ALA A 76 1.97 -31.63 15.89
C ALA A 76 3.04 -31.76 17.01
N PRO A 77 2.92 -32.74 17.93
CA PRO A 77 3.71 -32.78 19.17
C PRO A 77 5.20 -33.06 18.96
N LEU A 78 5.62 -33.59 17.80
CA LEU A 78 7.02 -33.92 17.50
C LEU A 78 7.79 -32.78 16.79
N ILE A 79 7.08 -31.86 16.14
CA ILE A 79 7.64 -30.86 15.21
C ILE A 79 7.43 -29.43 15.75
N GLY A 80 6.43 -29.24 16.62
CA GLY A 80 6.00 -27.94 17.11
C GLY A 80 7.06 -27.14 17.88
N ARG A 81 8.00 -27.77 18.59
CA ARG A 81 8.96 -27.01 19.45
C ARG A 81 10.00 -26.19 18.69
N THR A 82 10.36 -26.60 17.46
CA THR A 82 11.36 -25.89 16.63
C THR A 82 10.75 -25.31 15.36
N VAL A 83 9.74 -25.97 14.79
CA VAL A 83 9.15 -25.57 13.50
C VAL A 83 7.96 -24.63 13.68
N ALA A 84 7.24 -24.66 14.81
CA ALA A 84 6.15 -23.69 15.04
C ALA A 84 6.63 -22.21 15.06
N PRO A 85 7.72 -21.83 15.75
CA PRO A 85 8.19 -20.44 15.68
C PRO A 85 8.71 -20.06 14.28
N LEU A 86 9.30 -21.01 13.54
CA LEU A 86 9.75 -20.79 12.17
C LEU A 86 8.58 -20.60 11.20
N ALA A 87 7.52 -21.41 11.36
CA ALA A 87 6.30 -21.32 10.57
C ALA A 87 5.55 -20.01 10.85
N ALA A 88 5.51 -19.54 12.10
CA ALA A 88 4.96 -18.24 12.45
C ALA A 88 5.75 -17.09 11.83
N ALA A 89 7.09 -17.14 11.87
CA ALA A 89 7.95 -16.14 11.23
C ALA A 89 7.78 -16.12 9.71
N ALA A 90 7.78 -17.28 9.06
CA ALA A 90 7.56 -17.41 7.62
C ALA A 90 6.18 -16.89 7.19
N THR A 91 5.15 -17.19 8.00
CA THR A 91 3.79 -16.71 7.78
C THR A 91 3.71 -15.18 7.91
N GLY A 92 4.38 -14.60 8.92
CA GLY A 92 4.47 -13.16 9.08
C GLY A 92 5.16 -12.46 7.91
N VAL A 93 6.30 -12.98 7.44
CA VAL A 93 7.02 -12.44 6.28
C VAL A 93 6.17 -12.55 5.01
N ALA A 94 5.53 -13.70 4.78
CA ALA A 94 4.65 -13.90 3.63
C ALA A 94 3.44 -12.96 3.67
N ALA A 95 2.85 -12.74 4.86
CA ALA A 95 1.72 -11.83 5.03
C ALA A 95 2.10 -10.37 4.77
N VAL A 96 3.27 -9.93 5.22
CA VAL A 96 3.78 -8.57 4.94
C VAL A 96 4.07 -8.41 3.46
N ALA A 97 4.74 -9.37 2.81
CA ALA A 97 5.09 -9.29 1.39
C ALA A 97 3.84 -9.25 0.48
N SER A 98 2.86 -10.11 0.75
CA SER A 98 1.60 -10.15 0.02
C SER A 98 0.71 -8.95 0.32
N GLY A 99 0.63 -8.51 1.59
CA GLY A 99 -0.07 -7.30 2.00
C GLY A 99 0.49 -6.02 1.35
N LEU A 100 1.81 -5.87 1.30
CA LEU A 100 2.47 -4.75 0.60
C LEU A 100 2.20 -4.80 -0.90
N SER A 101 2.27 -5.97 -1.53
CA SER A 101 2.02 -6.13 -2.96
C SER A 101 0.58 -5.75 -3.32
N ALA A 102 -0.39 -6.27 -2.58
CA ALA A 102 -1.81 -5.94 -2.75
C ALA A 102 -2.10 -4.45 -2.49
N SER A 103 -1.51 -3.88 -1.44
CA SER A 103 -1.61 -2.45 -1.15
C SER A 103 -1.04 -1.61 -2.29
N THR A 104 0.12 -1.98 -2.84
CA THR A 104 0.74 -1.29 -3.97
C THR A 104 -0.13 -1.33 -5.22
N LEU A 105 -0.82 -2.46 -5.50
CA LEU A 105 -1.78 -2.57 -6.60
C LEU A 105 -2.96 -1.63 -6.41
N VAL A 106 -3.59 -1.61 -5.23
CA VAL A 106 -4.73 -0.73 -4.91
C VAL A 106 -4.33 0.74 -5.01
N ILE A 107 -3.14 1.08 -4.50
CA ILE A 107 -2.58 2.43 -4.60
C ILE A 107 -2.35 2.77 -6.08
N GLY A 108 -1.64 1.93 -6.83
CA GLY A 108 -1.35 2.11 -8.25
C GLY A 108 -2.60 2.33 -9.08
N ALA A 109 -3.62 1.48 -8.91
CA ALA A 109 -4.93 1.60 -9.56
C ALA A 109 -5.61 2.95 -9.26
N ALA A 110 -5.55 3.42 -8.01
CA ALA A 110 -6.09 4.72 -7.64
C ALA A 110 -5.34 5.90 -8.30
N TRP A 111 -4.05 5.76 -8.62
CA TRP A 111 -3.27 6.81 -9.30
C TRP A 111 -3.48 6.84 -10.82
N VAL A 112 -3.95 5.75 -11.45
CA VAL A 112 -4.22 5.70 -12.91
C VAL A 112 -5.19 6.81 -13.34
N ARG A 113 -6.23 7.08 -12.55
CA ARG A 113 -7.24 8.11 -12.87
C ARG A 113 -6.72 9.55 -12.79
N PHE A 114 -5.81 9.84 -11.85
CA PHE A 114 -5.39 11.22 -11.53
C PHE A 114 -3.98 11.58 -12.02
N ARG A 115 -3.08 10.60 -12.19
CA ARG A 115 -1.71 10.75 -12.73
C ARG A 115 -1.25 9.46 -13.43
N PRO A 116 -1.59 9.26 -14.71
CA PRO A 116 -1.48 7.97 -15.41
C PRO A 116 -0.06 7.38 -15.42
N ILE A 117 0.98 8.20 -15.61
CA ILE A 117 2.38 7.75 -15.69
C ILE A 117 2.86 7.13 -14.37
N LYS A 118 2.55 7.76 -13.22
CA LYS A 118 2.97 7.26 -11.90
C LYS A 118 2.17 6.02 -11.48
N GLY A 119 0.90 5.94 -11.91
CA GLY A 119 0.06 4.78 -11.68
C GLY A 119 0.58 3.55 -12.43
N LEU A 120 0.91 3.71 -13.71
CA LEU A 120 1.38 2.61 -14.56
C LEU A 120 2.70 2.01 -14.04
N ALA A 121 3.67 2.85 -13.66
CA ALA A 121 4.95 2.39 -13.12
C ALA A 121 4.83 1.60 -11.80
N MET A 122 3.90 1.99 -10.92
CA MET A 122 3.62 1.21 -9.70
C MET A 122 2.87 -0.09 -10.00
N LEU A 123 1.95 -0.07 -10.99
CA LEU A 123 1.19 -1.25 -11.38
C LEU A 123 2.10 -2.33 -11.99
N THR A 124 3.03 -1.94 -12.86
CA THR A 124 4.01 -2.87 -13.44
C THR A 124 4.92 -3.48 -12.38
N LEU A 125 5.40 -2.66 -11.42
CA LEU A 125 6.22 -3.13 -10.30
C LEU A 125 5.48 -4.10 -9.39
N ALA A 126 4.20 -3.86 -9.15
CA ALA A 126 3.40 -4.72 -8.28
C ALA A 126 3.00 -6.04 -8.97
N ILE A 127 2.71 -6.00 -10.27
CA ILE A 127 2.46 -7.21 -11.07
C ILE A 127 3.73 -8.07 -11.16
N SER A 128 4.91 -7.47 -11.36
CA SER A 128 6.16 -8.22 -11.40
C SER A 128 6.50 -8.83 -10.04
N ALA A 129 6.32 -8.10 -8.94
CA ALA A 129 6.50 -8.64 -7.59
C ALA A 129 5.54 -9.80 -7.30
N PHE A 130 4.26 -9.66 -7.67
CA PHE A 130 3.27 -10.73 -7.51
C PHE A 130 3.64 -11.96 -8.35
N LYS A 131 4.03 -11.76 -9.62
CA LYS A 131 4.48 -12.82 -10.52
C LYS A 131 5.67 -13.59 -9.92
N VAL A 132 6.67 -12.90 -9.37
CA VAL A 132 7.84 -13.52 -8.73
C VAL A 132 7.42 -14.41 -7.55
N VAL A 133 6.55 -13.90 -6.68
CA VAL A 133 6.02 -14.69 -5.55
C VAL A 133 5.25 -15.93 -6.03
N THR A 134 4.52 -15.84 -7.15
CA THR A 134 3.80 -16.99 -7.72
C THR A 134 4.68 -17.93 -8.55
N SER A 135 5.79 -17.45 -9.14
CA SER A 135 6.67 -18.30 -9.96
C SER A 135 7.50 -19.25 -9.10
N GLU A 136 7.83 -18.87 -7.86
CA GLU A 136 8.47 -19.78 -6.90
C GLU A 136 7.55 -20.94 -6.47
N ARG A 137 6.23 -20.79 -6.62
CA ARG A 137 5.25 -21.86 -6.33
C ARG A 137 5.14 -22.90 -7.45
N LEU A 138 5.57 -22.57 -8.68
CA LEU A 138 5.49 -23.47 -9.85
C LEU A 138 6.76 -24.28 -10.10
N HIS A 139 7.91 -23.86 -9.55
CA HIS A 139 9.18 -24.58 -9.66
C HIS A 139 9.48 -25.51 -8.47
N SER A 140 8.54 -25.70 -7.53
CA SER A 140 8.67 -26.69 -6.45
C SER A 140 8.24 -28.09 -6.91
N PRO A 141 8.86 -29.16 -6.39
CA PRO A 141 9.46 -30.31 -7.09
C PRO A 141 8.46 -31.42 -7.47
N ALA A 142 7.37 -31.11 -8.15
CA ALA A 142 6.45 -32.16 -8.62
C ALA A 142 7.02 -32.96 -9.82
N GLU A 143 7.90 -32.37 -10.63
CA GLU A 143 8.48 -33.06 -11.80
C GLU A 143 9.73 -33.90 -11.49
N ALA A 144 10.29 -33.83 -10.28
CA ALA A 144 11.43 -34.66 -9.89
C ALA A 144 11.04 -36.10 -9.48
N LYS A 145 9.73 -36.42 -9.41
CA LYS A 145 9.23 -37.71 -8.93
C LYS A 145 8.49 -38.55 -9.98
N LEU A 146 8.62 -38.19 -11.28
CA LEU A 146 8.02 -38.95 -12.39
C LEU A 146 9.04 -39.58 -13.33
N MET A 147 10.34 -39.54 -13.03
CA MET A 147 11.26 -40.47 -13.68
C MET A 147 11.20 -41.81 -12.94
N PRO A 148 10.73 -42.90 -13.59
CA PRO A 148 10.76 -44.22 -13.00
C PRO A 148 12.23 -44.64 -12.88
N GLN A 149 12.68 -44.70 -11.64
CA GLN A 149 13.72 -45.63 -11.24
C GLN A 149 13.05 -47.00 -11.34
N ASP A 150 13.34 -47.77 -12.40
CA ASP A 150 13.34 -49.25 -12.36
C ASP A 150 13.67 -49.86 -13.75
N SER A 151 14.61 -50.82 -13.70
CA SER A 151 14.77 -51.97 -14.59
C SER A 151 15.55 -51.82 -15.92
N ALA A 152 16.88 -51.95 -15.86
CA ALA A 152 17.68 -53.03 -16.48
C ALA A 152 19.18 -52.66 -16.51
#